data_AF-A0A7R8XBB3-F1
#
_entry.id   AF-A0A7R8XBB3-F1
#
_cell.length_a   1.000
_cell.length_b   1.000
_cell.length_c   1.000
_cell.angle_alpha   90.00
_cell.angle_beta   90.00
_cell.angle_gamma   90.00
#
_symmetry.space_group_name_H-M   'P 1'
#
loop_
_entity.id
_entity.type
_entity.pdbx_description
1 polymer ?
#
loop_
_entity_poly.entity_id
_entity_poly.type
_entity_poly.pdbx_seq_one_letter_code
_entity_poly.pdbx_strand_id
1 'polypeptide(L)'
;MAAPLRPGNHERAWNDPPVFSHETSAALQSRPRTSIHHRLQQQKYIPYPDSAQAKSSEPKDPTEPINYDKCPGPPPPPVGGLIPLVQKSPACETPESPPDNVDFKSEERRDFVIRKLRECARDCYDTMSEDTKDDVRRRIEALFDMWKEEKLEDQLMQGLYSLAKAIDEKAYEKADKMQQNLTADFGKSCSSWMPAIRTIIRSHI
;
A
#
# COMPACT_ATOMS: atom_id res chain seq x y z
N MET A 1 -30.82 17.66 -53.81
CA MET A 1 -29.54 16.96 -53.60
C MET A 1 -29.35 16.80 -52.09
N ALA A 2 -29.48 15.58 -51.56
CA ALA A 2 -29.13 15.25 -50.19
C ALA A 2 -28.62 13.80 -50.19
N ALA A 3 -27.35 13.61 -49.86
CA ALA A 3 -26.72 12.28 -49.79
C ALA A 3 -27.19 11.54 -48.53
N PRO A 4 -27.44 10.22 -48.58
CA PRO A 4 -27.69 9.46 -47.37
C PRO A 4 -26.38 9.35 -46.59
N LEU A 5 -26.43 9.77 -45.33
CA LEU A 5 -25.37 9.57 -44.35
C LEU A 5 -25.06 8.07 -44.26
N ARG A 6 -23.78 7.71 -44.34
CA ARG A 6 -23.31 6.32 -44.20
C ARG A 6 -23.86 5.75 -42.88
N PRO A 7 -24.44 4.53 -42.86
CA PRO A 7 -24.75 3.86 -41.61
C PRO A 7 -23.45 3.61 -40.84
N GLY A 8 -23.22 4.40 -39.80
CA GLY A 8 -22.14 4.16 -38.85
C GLY A 8 -22.41 2.86 -38.10
N ASN A 9 -21.47 1.92 -38.16
CA ASN A 9 -21.50 0.70 -37.35
C ASN A 9 -21.15 1.06 -35.90
N HIS A 10 -22.16 1.40 -35.09
CA HIS A 10 -22.01 1.83 -33.70
C HIS A 10 -21.78 0.67 -32.71
N GLU A 11 -21.78 -0.58 -33.18
CA GLU A 11 -21.67 -1.76 -32.30
C GLU A 11 -20.22 -2.17 -31.99
N ARG A 12 -19.23 -1.47 -32.56
CA ARG A 12 -17.82 -1.62 -32.15
C ARG A 12 -17.45 -0.63 -31.05
N ALA A 13 -18.37 -0.38 -30.13
CA ALA A 13 -18.14 0.42 -28.95
C ALA A 13 -17.47 -0.43 -27.87
N TRP A 14 -16.15 -0.41 -27.85
CA TRP A 14 -15.27 -0.41 -26.67
C TRP A 14 -15.63 -1.32 -25.46
N ASN A 15 -16.33 -2.42 -25.67
CA ASN A 15 -16.72 -3.37 -24.63
C ASN A 15 -16.96 -4.80 -25.18
N ASP A 16 -16.23 -5.16 -26.23
CA ASP A 16 -16.18 -6.56 -26.68
C ASP A 16 -14.94 -7.19 -26.03
N PRO A 17 -15.10 -8.09 -25.05
CA PRO A 17 -13.95 -8.75 -24.42
C PRO A 17 -13.21 -9.60 -25.47
N PRO A 18 -11.88 -9.78 -25.32
CA PRO A 18 -11.14 -10.63 -26.26
C PRO A 18 -11.73 -12.05 -26.25
N VAL A 19 -12.15 -12.53 -27.43
CA VAL A 19 -12.57 -13.92 -27.61
C VAL A 19 -11.33 -14.82 -27.48
N PHE A 20 -11.22 -15.54 -26.37
CA PHE A 20 -10.25 -16.60 -26.20
C PHE A 20 -10.79 -17.85 -26.90
N SER A 21 -10.19 -18.24 -28.03
CA SER A 21 -10.49 -19.51 -28.67
C SER A 21 -10.05 -20.66 -27.75
N HIS A 22 -11.01 -21.34 -27.14
CA HIS A 22 -10.78 -22.60 -26.44
C HIS A 22 -10.58 -23.71 -27.48
N GLU A 23 -9.37 -23.82 -28.01
CA GLU A 23 -8.96 -24.99 -28.81
C GLU A 23 -8.83 -26.20 -27.88
N THR A 24 -9.91 -26.98 -27.79
CA THR A 24 -9.88 -28.36 -27.30
C THR A 24 -8.88 -29.12 -28.16
N SER A 25 -7.69 -29.37 -27.62
CA SER A 25 -6.58 -29.98 -28.34
C SER A 25 -6.88 -31.45 -28.64
N ALA A 26 -7.43 -31.71 -29.82
CA ALA A 26 -7.41 -33.01 -30.46
C ALA A 26 -6.89 -32.86 -31.89
N ALA A 27 -5.79 -33.57 -32.16
CA ALA A 27 -5.18 -33.85 -33.46
C ALA A 27 -4.30 -32.75 -34.13
N LEU A 28 -2.99 -33.01 -34.04
CA LEU A 28 -2.04 -33.08 -35.18
C LEU A 28 -2.08 -31.92 -36.20
N GLN A 29 -1.12 -31.00 -36.14
CA GLN A 29 -0.07 -30.81 -37.16
C GLN A 29 0.79 -29.56 -36.89
N SER A 30 2.04 -29.68 -37.33
CA SER A 30 3.21 -28.83 -37.11
C SER A 30 3.09 -27.36 -37.52
N ARG A 31 3.46 -26.45 -36.61
CA ARG A 31 4.02 -25.12 -36.95
C ARG A 31 5.02 -24.66 -35.86
N PRO A 32 6.15 -24.04 -36.25
CA PRO A 32 7.24 -23.74 -35.31
C PRO A 32 6.87 -22.57 -34.39
N ARG A 33 7.05 -22.79 -33.09
CA ARG A 33 6.88 -21.79 -32.02
C ARG A 33 8.03 -20.78 -32.11
N THR A 34 7.74 -19.49 -32.24
CA THR A 34 8.71 -18.44 -31.95
C THR A 34 8.86 -18.35 -30.43
N SER A 35 9.96 -18.89 -29.90
CA SER A 35 10.26 -18.75 -28.47
C SER A 35 10.72 -17.32 -28.17
N ILE A 36 9.95 -16.58 -27.36
CA ILE A 36 10.34 -15.26 -26.81
C ILE A 36 11.26 -15.47 -25.59
N HIS A 37 12.35 -16.21 -25.79
CA HIS A 37 13.48 -16.26 -24.86
C HIS A 37 14.71 -15.70 -25.55
N HIS A 38 14.65 -14.43 -25.97
CA HIS A 38 15.87 -13.73 -26.37
C HIS A 38 16.59 -13.19 -25.13
N ARG A 39 17.47 -14.06 -24.64
CA ARG A 39 18.52 -13.87 -23.66
C ARG A 39 19.29 -12.55 -23.86
N LEU A 40 19.35 -11.75 -22.79
CA LEU A 40 20.36 -10.72 -22.54
C LEU A 40 21.77 -11.30 -22.70
N GLN A 41 22.42 -11.02 -23.82
CA GLN A 41 23.83 -11.27 -24.07
C GLN A 41 24.33 -10.19 -25.03
N GLN A 42 24.66 -9.00 -24.51
CA GLN A 42 25.70 -8.11 -25.06
C GLN A 42 26.14 -7.11 -23.96
N GLN A 43 26.86 -7.62 -22.95
CA GLN A 43 27.91 -6.82 -22.32
C GLN A 43 29.14 -6.96 -23.20
N LYS A 44 29.54 -5.89 -23.90
CA LYS A 44 30.93 -5.70 -24.32
C LYS A 44 31.20 -4.25 -24.76
N TYR A 45 31.96 -3.59 -23.88
CA TYR A 45 33.02 -2.61 -24.13
C TYR A 45 32.70 -1.21 -24.72
N ILE A 46 33.07 -0.19 -23.93
CA ILE A 46 33.27 1.22 -24.29
C ILE A 46 34.64 1.35 -25.00
N PRO A 47 34.75 2.20 -26.03
CA PRO A 47 35.78 3.26 -25.94
C PRO A 47 35.30 4.61 -26.47
N TYR A 48 35.68 5.68 -25.76
CA TYR A 48 35.70 7.05 -26.24
C TYR A 48 36.59 7.19 -27.49
N PRO A 49 36.29 8.16 -28.36
CA PRO A 49 37.37 9.05 -28.76
C PRO A 49 37.01 10.55 -28.73
N ASP A 50 38.09 11.29 -28.54
CA ASP A 50 38.29 12.71 -28.34
C ASP A 50 38.35 13.48 -29.68
N SER A 51 37.99 14.77 -29.60
CA SER A 51 38.43 15.91 -30.43
C SER A 51 38.01 16.13 -31.90
N ALA A 52 37.39 17.32 -32.07
CA ALA A 52 37.80 18.42 -32.96
C ALA A 52 37.05 18.72 -34.28
N GLN A 53 36.65 20.00 -34.33
CA GLN A 53 36.57 20.94 -35.46
C GLN A 53 35.36 21.00 -36.41
N ALA A 54 34.56 22.04 -36.14
CA ALA A 54 34.27 23.19 -37.02
C ALA A 54 33.36 23.01 -38.26
N LYS A 55 32.24 23.76 -38.32
CA LYS A 55 32.13 25.08 -38.98
C LYS A 55 30.66 25.58 -39.01
N SER A 56 30.53 26.84 -38.58
CA SER A 56 29.57 27.90 -38.93
C SER A 56 28.41 27.63 -39.90
N SER A 57 27.17 27.94 -39.47
CA SER A 57 26.34 28.99 -40.12
C SER A 57 25.15 29.38 -39.22
N GLU A 58 25.12 30.64 -38.79
CA GLU A 58 23.94 31.41 -38.35
C GLU A 58 23.01 31.71 -39.57
N PRO A 59 21.87 32.45 -39.47
CA PRO A 59 21.12 32.96 -38.31
C PRO A 59 19.58 32.80 -38.45
N LYS A 60 18.83 33.09 -37.37
CA LYS A 60 17.67 34.03 -37.33
C LYS A 60 16.81 33.80 -36.07
N ASP A 61 16.95 34.74 -35.13
CA ASP A 61 15.90 35.14 -34.19
C ASP A 61 14.71 35.72 -35.00
N PRO A 62 13.46 35.52 -34.56
CA PRO A 62 12.82 36.56 -33.75
C PRO A 62 11.94 36.02 -32.61
N THR A 63 12.13 36.62 -31.43
CA THR A 63 11.08 37.34 -30.70
C THR A 63 10.08 36.53 -29.85
N GLU A 64 10.26 36.75 -28.54
CA GLU A 64 9.27 36.92 -27.47
C GLU A 64 8.74 35.72 -26.66
N PRO A 65 9.01 35.69 -25.33
CA PRO A 65 8.30 34.86 -24.37
C PRO A 65 6.93 35.48 -24.02
N ILE A 66 5.86 34.71 -24.22
CA ILE A 66 4.52 35.12 -23.77
C ILE A 66 4.48 35.11 -22.23
N ASN A 67 4.09 36.29 -21.76
CA ASN A 67 3.91 36.77 -20.40
C ASN A 67 2.92 35.91 -19.57
N TYR A 68 3.35 35.56 -18.36
CA TYR A 68 2.50 34.98 -17.32
C TYR A 68 1.77 36.10 -16.59
N ASP A 69 0.53 36.37 -16.98
CA ASP A 69 -0.32 37.32 -16.29
C ASP A 69 -1.30 36.65 -15.31
N LYS A 70 -1.43 37.35 -14.19
CA LYS A 70 -2.20 37.14 -12.97
C LYS A 70 -3.56 36.46 -13.15
N CYS A 71 -3.89 35.59 -12.18
CA CYS A 71 -5.25 35.50 -11.68
C CYS A 71 -5.25 35.46 -10.13
N PRO A 72 -5.97 36.38 -9.45
CA PRO A 72 -5.97 36.51 -7.99
C PRO A 72 -6.88 35.46 -7.32
N GLY A 73 -6.37 34.85 -6.24
CA GLY A 73 -7.11 33.89 -5.42
C GLY A 73 -8.22 34.55 -4.56
N PRO A 74 -9.20 33.76 -4.10
CA PRO A 74 -10.27 34.23 -3.22
C PRO A 74 -9.79 34.44 -1.75
N PRO A 75 -10.44 35.34 -0.99
CA PRO A 75 -9.93 35.92 0.26
C PRO A 75 -10.11 35.06 1.54
N PRO A 76 -9.38 35.40 2.63
CA PRO A 76 -9.40 34.69 3.92
C PRO A 76 -10.64 34.98 4.79
N PRO A 77 -10.95 34.11 5.78
CA PRO A 77 -12.07 34.31 6.72
C PRO A 77 -11.80 35.40 7.77
N PRO A 78 -12.85 36.09 8.28
CA PRO A 78 -12.70 37.23 9.18
C PRO A 78 -12.37 36.85 10.62
N VAL A 79 -11.48 37.63 11.23
CA VAL A 79 -11.15 37.70 12.66
C VAL A 79 -12.10 38.69 13.36
N GLY A 80 -12.63 38.33 14.54
CA GLY A 80 -13.02 39.31 15.56
C GLY A 80 -14.35 39.05 16.27
N GLY A 81 -14.28 38.74 17.57
CA GLY A 81 -15.45 38.71 18.45
C GLY A 81 -15.07 38.38 19.89
N LEU A 82 -14.69 39.40 20.66
CA LEU A 82 -14.48 39.35 22.11
C LEU A 82 -15.83 39.14 22.83
N ILE A 83 -15.93 38.14 23.70
CA ILE A 83 -16.90 38.14 24.82
C ILE A 83 -16.24 37.44 26.03
N PRO A 84 -16.09 38.12 27.18
CA PRO A 84 -15.73 37.46 28.44
C PRO A 84 -16.99 37.18 29.26
N LEU A 85 -17.26 35.91 29.58
CA LEU A 85 -18.14 35.61 30.71
C LEU A 85 -17.74 34.31 31.41
N VAL A 86 -16.94 34.51 32.46
CA VAL A 86 -16.86 33.66 33.66
C VAL A 86 -18.26 33.27 34.10
N GLN A 87 -18.56 31.97 34.25
CA GLN A 87 -19.42 31.43 35.31
C GLN A 87 -19.02 29.99 35.68
N LYS A 88 -18.21 29.93 36.74
CA LYS A 88 -18.17 28.97 37.87
C LYS A 88 -18.44 27.47 37.65
N SER A 89 -17.41 26.72 38.04
CA SER A 89 -17.39 25.32 38.45
C SER A 89 -18.35 25.00 39.62
N PRO A 90 -18.55 23.71 39.94
CA PRO A 90 -17.71 23.17 41.01
C PRO A 90 -17.05 21.83 40.70
N ALA A 91 -15.82 21.72 41.22
CA ALA A 91 -15.00 20.55 41.51
C ALA A 91 -15.51 19.15 41.11
N CYS A 92 -14.71 18.46 40.29
CA CYS A 92 -14.26 17.12 40.63
C CYS A 92 -12.87 16.89 40.00
N GLU A 93 -11.86 17.04 40.83
CA GLU A 93 -10.65 16.22 40.91
C GLU A 93 -9.93 15.84 39.60
N THR A 94 -8.86 16.58 39.35
CA THR A 94 -7.62 16.12 38.70
C THR A 94 -7.20 14.74 39.19
N PRO A 95 -6.84 13.84 38.28
CA PRO A 95 -5.45 13.41 38.17
C PRO A 95 -4.96 13.77 36.76
N GLU A 96 -4.01 14.68 36.58
CA GLU A 96 -2.57 14.44 36.75
C GLU A 96 -2.18 13.03 36.30
N SER A 97 -2.06 12.88 34.99
CA SER A 97 -0.82 12.41 34.36
C SER A 97 -0.90 12.74 32.87
N PRO A 98 0.13 13.36 32.25
CA PRO A 98 0.28 13.22 30.81
C PRO A 98 0.38 11.71 30.53
N PRO A 99 -0.22 11.15 29.47
CA PRO A 99 0.19 9.81 29.07
C PRO A 99 1.68 9.91 28.83
N ASP A 100 2.43 9.17 29.64
CA ASP A 100 3.85 8.93 29.46
C ASP A 100 4.15 8.87 27.97
N ASN A 101 5.26 9.48 27.56
CA ASN A 101 5.89 9.14 26.30
C ASN A 101 6.31 7.67 26.43
N VAL A 102 5.34 6.77 26.29
CA VAL A 102 5.52 5.34 26.33
C VAL A 102 6.27 5.04 25.06
N ASP A 103 7.57 4.85 25.20
CA ASP A 103 8.44 4.44 24.11
C ASP A 103 7.91 3.12 23.53
N PHE A 104 7.11 3.22 22.47
CA PHE A 104 6.52 2.07 21.78
C PHE A 104 7.58 1.28 21.00
N LYS A 105 8.82 1.81 20.93
CA LYS A 105 10.01 1.13 20.44
C LYS A 105 10.57 0.09 21.42
N SER A 106 10.09 0.04 22.66
CA SER A 106 10.54 -0.94 23.66
C SER A 106 10.46 -2.39 23.13
N GLU A 107 11.60 -3.09 23.18
CA GLU A 107 11.75 -4.47 22.73
C GLU A 107 10.74 -5.41 23.42
N GLU A 108 10.39 -5.14 24.68
CA GLU A 108 9.45 -5.96 25.45
C GLU A 108 8.04 -6.00 24.84
N ARG A 109 7.53 -4.87 24.33
CA ARG A 109 6.20 -4.81 23.70
C ARG A 109 6.16 -5.57 22.40
N ARG A 110 7.23 -5.44 21.63
CA ARG A 110 7.42 -6.16 20.38
C ARG A 110 7.49 -7.67 20.63
N ASP A 111 8.29 -8.10 21.60
CA ASP A 111 8.40 -9.50 21.98
C ASP A 111 7.07 -10.05 22.49
N PHE A 112 6.31 -9.25 23.24
CA PHE A 112 4.95 -9.60 23.64
C PHE A 112 4.05 -9.87 22.43
N VAL A 113 4.01 -8.96 21.44
CA VAL A 113 3.17 -9.13 20.23
C VAL A 113 3.57 -10.38 19.45
N ILE A 114 4.86 -10.56 19.18
CA ILE A 114 5.35 -11.69 18.39
C ILE A 114 5.07 -13.00 19.09
N ARG A 115 5.36 -13.06 20.40
CA ARG A 115 5.11 -14.24 21.22
C ARG A 115 3.61 -14.58 21.19
N LYS A 116 2.73 -13.60 21.35
CA LYS A 116 1.27 -13.82 21.32
C LYS A 116 0.77 -14.28 19.96
N LEU A 117 1.24 -13.67 18.88
CA LEU A 117 0.89 -14.12 17.53
C LEU A 117 1.37 -15.54 17.24
N ARG A 118 2.59 -15.91 17.68
CA ARG A 118 3.13 -17.27 17.53
C ARG A 118 2.39 -18.29 18.39
N GLU A 119 2.05 -17.95 19.63
CA GLU A 119 1.21 -18.78 20.50
C GLU A 119 -0.13 -19.06 19.83
N CYS A 120 -0.85 -18.01 19.44
CA CYS A 120 -2.15 -18.12 18.80
C CYS A 120 -2.09 -18.88 17.46
N ALA A 121 -1.03 -18.67 16.66
CA ALA A 121 -0.83 -19.42 15.42
C ALA A 121 -0.67 -20.93 15.68
N ARG A 122 0.11 -21.32 16.71
CA ARG A 122 0.30 -22.74 17.06
C ARG A 122 -1.01 -23.38 17.49
N ASP A 123 -1.84 -22.67 18.26
CA ASP A 123 -3.15 -23.17 18.69
C ASP A 123 -4.09 -23.45 17.51
N CYS A 124 -3.83 -22.84 16.35
CA CYS A 124 -4.62 -23.04 15.14
C CYS A 124 -4.01 -24.03 14.15
N TYR A 125 -2.81 -24.58 14.40
CA TYR A 125 -2.15 -25.45 13.42
C TYR A 125 -2.94 -26.73 13.17
N ASP A 126 -3.70 -27.26 14.12
CA ASP A 126 -4.48 -28.47 13.88
C ASP A 126 -5.61 -28.27 12.87
N THR A 127 -6.07 -27.03 12.66
CA THR A 127 -7.15 -26.71 11.71
C THR A 127 -6.64 -26.25 10.34
N MET A 128 -5.33 -26.01 10.20
CA MET A 128 -4.71 -25.46 9.00
C MET A 128 -3.94 -26.52 8.20
N SER A 129 -3.88 -26.35 6.87
CA SER A 129 -2.96 -27.14 6.02
C SER A 129 -1.51 -26.75 6.28
N GLU A 130 -0.56 -27.68 6.05
CA GLU A 130 0.88 -27.42 6.22
C GLU A 130 1.34 -26.19 5.42
N ASP A 131 0.86 -26.01 4.18
CA ASP A 131 1.18 -24.83 3.37
C ASP A 131 0.75 -23.52 4.02
N THR A 132 -0.42 -23.53 4.69
CA THR A 132 -0.94 -22.35 5.40
C THR A 132 -0.13 -22.06 6.66
N LYS A 133 0.30 -23.10 7.39
CA LYS A 133 1.16 -22.93 8.58
C LYS A 133 2.48 -22.28 8.22
N ASP A 134 3.11 -22.72 7.13
CA ASP A 134 4.37 -22.16 6.65
C ASP A 134 4.21 -20.73 6.11
N ASP A 135 3.13 -20.42 5.38
CA ASP A 135 2.81 -19.04 4.98
C ASP A 135 2.63 -18.13 6.21
N VAL A 136 1.85 -18.56 7.20
CA VAL A 136 1.62 -17.80 8.44
C VAL A 136 2.93 -17.57 9.18
N ARG A 137 3.75 -18.60 9.36
CA ARG A 137 5.07 -18.49 10.01
C ARG A 137 5.95 -17.47 9.30
N ARG A 138 6.11 -17.60 7.99
CA ARG A 138 6.95 -16.72 7.17
C ARG A 138 6.49 -15.26 7.23
N ARG A 139 5.18 -15.02 7.24
CA ARG A 139 4.62 -13.67 7.32
C ARG A 139 4.79 -13.03 8.69
N ILE A 140 4.70 -13.80 9.78
CA ILE A 140 5.01 -13.32 11.13
C ILE A 140 6.51 -12.96 11.22
N GLU A 141 7.39 -13.73 10.58
CA GLU A 141 8.82 -13.39 10.50
C GLU A 141 9.04 -12.09 9.71
N ALA A 142 8.36 -11.91 8.57
CA ALA A 142 8.43 -10.66 7.81
C ALA A 142 7.96 -9.44 8.62
N LEU A 143 6.90 -9.58 9.43
CA LEU A 143 6.48 -8.55 10.38
C LEU A 143 7.60 -8.21 11.37
N PHE A 144 8.27 -9.22 11.93
CA PHE A 144 9.37 -9.02 12.85
C PHE A 144 10.56 -8.31 12.19
N ASP A 145 10.95 -8.70 10.98
CA ASP A 145 12.03 -8.05 10.24
C ASP A 145 11.70 -6.58 9.96
N MET A 146 10.49 -6.28 9.49
CA MET A 146 10.04 -4.90 9.26
C MET A 146 10.03 -4.05 10.53
N TRP A 147 9.63 -4.63 11.65
CA TRP A 147 9.70 -3.95 12.95
C TRP A 147 11.17 -3.69 13.35
N LYS A 148 12.14 -4.50 12.90
CA LYS A 148 13.55 -4.44 13.34
C LYS A 148 14.27 -3.34 12.59
N GLU A 149 13.91 -3.23 11.33
CA GLU A 149 14.36 -2.20 10.42
C GLU A 149 13.68 -0.84 10.68
N GLU A 150 12.88 -0.71 11.75
CA GLU A 150 12.10 0.49 12.09
C GLU A 150 11.22 1.00 10.92
N LYS A 151 10.72 0.08 10.09
CA LYS A 151 9.88 0.38 8.92
C LYS A 151 8.38 0.44 9.23
N LEU A 152 8.01 0.26 10.51
CA LEU A 152 6.63 0.35 10.97
C LEU A 152 6.41 1.70 11.63
N GLU A 153 5.23 2.26 11.43
CA GLU A 153 4.82 3.51 12.08
C GLU A 153 4.46 3.27 13.55
N ASP A 154 4.75 4.22 14.44
CA ASP A 154 4.47 4.08 15.88
C ASP A 154 2.98 3.80 16.17
N GLN A 155 2.08 4.45 15.42
CA GLN A 155 0.63 4.22 15.51
C GLN A 155 0.25 2.78 15.14
N LEU A 156 0.90 2.22 14.12
CA LEU A 156 0.73 0.83 13.70
C LEU A 156 1.24 -0.13 14.78
N MET A 157 2.41 0.14 15.37
CA MET A 157 2.96 -0.66 16.47
C MET A 157 2.03 -0.67 17.70
N GLN A 158 1.50 0.49 18.08
CA GLN A 158 0.57 0.62 19.19
C GLN A 158 -0.75 -0.13 18.92
N GLY A 159 -1.27 -0.04 17.70
CA GLY A 159 -2.45 -0.79 17.30
C GLY A 159 -2.21 -2.30 17.31
N LEU A 160 -1.02 -2.75 16.89
CA LEU A 160 -0.63 -4.17 16.89
C LEU A 160 -0.48 -4.73 18.31
N TYR A 161 0.07 -3.93 19.23
CA TYR A 161 0.10 -4.25 20.66
C TYR A 161 -1.32 -4.43 21.23
N SER A 162 -2.21 -3.50 20.90
CA SER A 162 -3.61 -3.55 21.34
C SER A 162 -4.36 -4.74 20.74
N LEU A 163 -4.08 -5.09 19.49
CA LEU A 163 -4.58 -6.30 18.82
C LEU A 163 -4.08 -7.57 19.51
N ALA A 164 -2.79 -7.66 19.83
CA ALA A 164 -2.22 -8.80 20.55
C ALA A 164 -2.84 -8.98 21.95
N LYS A 165 -3.14 -7.88 22.63
CA LYS A 165 -3.89 -7.91 23.90
C LYS A 165 -5.31 -8.44 23.73
N ALA A 166 -6.02 -8.03 22.67
CA ALA A 166 -7.35 -8.57 22.38
C ALA A 166 -7.33 -10.07 22.07
N ILE A 167 -6.28 -10.55 21.39
CA ILE A 167 -6.06 -12.00 21.17
C ILE A 167 -5.82 -12.72 22.50
N ASP A 168 -5.01 -12.15 23.39
CA ASP A 168 -4.74 -12.71 24.72
C ASP A 168 -6.01 -12.81 25.59
N GLU A 169 -6.88 -11.81 25.50
CA GLU A 169 -8.20 -11.77 26.14
C GLU A 169 -9.24 -12.68 25.45
N LYS A 170 -8.85 -13.41 24.39
CA LYS A 170 -9.73 -14.25 23.54
C LYS A 170 -10.90 -13.48 22.92
N ALA A 171 -10.76 -12.16 22.77
CA ALA A 171 -11.76 -11.28 22.19
C ALA A 171 -11.56 -11.20 20.66
N TYR A 172 -11.70 -12.33 19.96
CA TYR A 172 -11.37 -12.44 18.53
C TYR A 172 -12.22 -11.53 17.63
N GLU A 173 -13.50 -11.32 17.91
CA GLU A 173 -14.32 -10.35 17.15
C GLU A 173 -13.81 -8.92 17.25
N LYS A 174 -13.32 -8.54 18.44
CA LYS A 174 -12.70 -7.23 18.66
C LYS A 174 -11.38 -7.14 17.91
N ALA A 175 -10.56 -8.20 17.97
CA ALA A 175 -9.32 -8.29 17.21
C ALA A 175 -9.56 -8.18 15.70
N ASP A 176 -10.63 -8.79 15.16
CA ASP A 176 -10.97 -8.71 13.74
C ASP A 176 -11.25 -7.27 13.32
N LYS A 177 -12.10 -6.56 14.06
CA LYS A 177 -12.36 -5.13 13.83
C LYS A 177 -11.09 -4.28 13.90
N MET A 178 -10.23 -4.54 14.89
CA MET A 178 -8.97 -3.82 15.02
C MET A 178 -8.03 -4.07 13.83
N GLN A 179 -7.93 -5.31 13.34
CA GLN A 179 -7.13 -5.59 12.16
C GLN A 179 -7.70 -4.92 10.90
N GLN A 180 -9.03 -4.86 10.76
CA GLN A 180 -9.67 -4.16 9.64
C GLN A 180 -9.30 -2.67 9.64
N ASN A 181 -9.38 -2.02 10.80
CA ASN A 181 -9.00 -0.61 10.96
C ASN A 181 -7.51 -0.41 10.64
N LEU A 182 -6.62 -1.24 11.21
CA LEU A 182 -5.19 -1.19 10.90
C LEU A 182 -4.90 -1.38 9.40
N THR A 183 -5.66 -2.24 8.72
CA THR A 183 -5.51 -2.45 7.28
C THR A 183 -5.99 -1.24 6.48
N ALA A 184 -7.05 -0.56 6.92
CA ALA A 184 -7.58 0.63 6.26
C ALA A 184 -6.60 1.81 6.37
N ASP A 185 -6.04 2.03 7.56
CA ASP A 185 -5.15 3.17 7.82
C ASP A 185 -3.73 2.91 7.28
N PHE A 186 -3.19 1.70 7.46
CA PHE A 186 -1.79 1.37 7.18
C PHE A 186 -1.63 0.30 6.09
N GLY A 187 -2.57 0.22 5.15
CA GLY A 187 -2.64 -0.85 4.15
C GLY A 187 -1.33 -1.11 3.40
N LYS A 188 -0.55 -0.06 3.09
CA LYS A 188 0.76 -0.20 2.43
C LYS A 188 1.77 -0.95 3.29
N SER A 189 1.88 -0.59 4.57
CA SER A 189 2.86 -1.12 5.52
C SER A 189 2.52 -2.51 6.03
N CYS A 190 1.23 -2.88 6.05
CA CYS A 190 0.77 -4.15 6.58
C CYS A 190 0.40 -5.22 5.53
N SER A 191 0.30 -4.84 4.25
CA SER A 191 -0.14 -5.75 3.17
C SER A 191 0.62 -7.08 3.07
N SER A 192 1.91 -7.10 3.37
CA SER A 192 2.75 -8.30 3.25
C SER A 192 2.47 -9.35 4.33
N TRP A 193 2.20 -8.93 5.57
CA TRP A 193 2.08 -9.82 6.73
C TRP A 193 0.69 -9.87 7.37
N MET A 194 -0.15 -8.85 7.19
CA MET A 194 -1.51 -8.80 7.74
C MET A 194 -2.40 -9.99 7.34
N PRO A 195 -2.29 -10.58 6.14
CA PRO A 195 -3.05 -11.79 5.81
C PRO A 195 -2.84 -12.94 6.79
N ALA A 196 -1.63 -13.11 7.36
CA ALA A 196 -1.39 -14.15 8.36
C ALA A 196 -2.14 -13.88 9.67
N ILE A 197 -2.13 -12.63 10.15
CA ILE A 197 -2.86 -12.23 11.36
C ILE A 197 -4.36 -12.45 11.17
N ARG A 198 -4.89 -12.08 10.00
CA ARG A 198 -6.30 -12.31 9.65
C ARG A 198 -6.63 -13.80 9.66
N THR A 199 -5.78 -14.65 9.10
CA THR A 199 -5.97 -16.10 9.09
C THR A 199 -6.01 -16.67 10.52
N ILE A 200 -5.12 -16.22 11.40
CA ILE A 200 -5.10 -16.60 12.82
C ILE A 200 -6.38 -16.17 13.55
N ILE A 201 -6.84 -14.93 13.35
CA ILE A 201 -8.06 -14.44 14.01
C ILE A 201 -9.28 -15.22 13.52
N ARG A 202 -9.38 -15.46 12.21
CA ARG A 202 -10.51 -16.16 11.59
C ARG A 202 -10.56 -17.65 11.88
N SER A 203 -9.46 -18.28 12.28
CA SER A 203 -9.52 -19.67 12.75
C SER A 203 -10.18 -19.82 14.12
N HIS A 204 -10.46 -18.72 14.83
CA HIS A 204 -11.09 -18.70 16.14
C HIS A 204 -12.53 -18.14 16.16
N ILE A 205 -13.07 -17.73 15.02
CA ILE A 205 -14.44 -17.19 14.86
C ILE A 205 -15.19 -18.11 13.89
#